data_AF-R1H6T5-F1
#
_entry.id   AF-R1H6T5-F1
#
_cell.length_a   1.000
_cell.length_b   1.000
_cell.length_c   1.000
_cell.angle_alpha   90.00
_cell.angle_beta   90.00
_cell.angle_gamma   90.00
#
_symmetry.space_group_name_H-M   'P 1'
#
loop_
_entity.id
_entity.type
_entity.pdbx_description
1 polymer ?
#
loop_
_entity_poly.entity_id
_entity_poly.type
_entity_poly.pdbx_seq_one_letter_code
_entity_poly.pdbx_strand_id
1 'polypeptide(L)'
;MASPCVQRCEAKGDLCLGCGRTLSEIGRWSTMTEAEQLAIMATLTTRGLASPSPVVAVMPAPDDQPQSTHVCPGCGEPAYCAVSAGKGISECWCSQLPALPMSDAPVCWCEACLSKAILAETPV
;
A
#
# COMPACT_ATOMS: atom_id res chain seq x y z
N MET A 1 -14.87 -22.61 13.05
CA MET A 1 -15.97 -21.91 12.35
C MET A 1 -15.40 -20.70 11.61
N ALA A 2 -14.83 -20.92 10.43
CA ALA A 2 -14.35 -19.82 9.58
C ALA A 2 -15.55 -19.30 8.78
N SER A 3 -15.82 -18.00 8.85
CA SER A 3 -16.88 -17.39 8.03
C SER A 3 -16.29 -16.23 7.23
N PRO A 4 -16.62 -16.08 5.93
CA PRO A 4 -16.11 -14.99 5.09
C PRO A 4 -16.81 -13.64 5.37
N CYS A 5 -17.46 -13.49 6.53
CA CYS A 5 -18.23 -12.30 6.86
C CYS A 5 -17.32 -11.20 7.44
N VAL A 6 -17.26 -10.05 6.79
CA VAL A 6 -16.52 -8.86 7.24
C VAL A 6 -17.34 -7.92 8.13
N GLN A 7 -18.52 -8.37 8.59
CA GLN A 7 -19.46 -7.59 9.42
C GLN A 7 -19.92 -6.25 8.81
N ARG A 8 -19.76 -6.07 7.49
CA ARG A 8 -20.29 -4.95 6.72
C ARG A 8 -21.46 -5.43 5.88
N CYS A 9 -22.67 -5.40 6.44
CA CYS A 9 -23.86 -5.83 5.71
C CYS A 9 -24.31 -4.73 4.75
N GLU A 10 -24.16 -4.96 3.45
CA GLU A 10 -24.62 -4.05 2.41
C GLU A 10 -25.24 -4.85 1.27
N ALA A 11 -26.56 -4.91 1.21
CA ALA A 11 -27.27 -5.69 0.19
C ALA A 11 -27.56 -4.84 -1.05
N LYS A 12 -27.18 -5.34 -2.23
CA LYS A 12 -27.59 -4.81 -3.53
C LYS A 12 -28.31 -5.91 -4.29
N GLY A 13 -29.64 -5.89 -4.21
CA GLY A 13 -30.47 -7.00 -4.69
C GLY A 13 -30.28 -8.23 -3.81
N ASP A 14 -29.95 -9.37 -4.42
CA ASP A 14 -29.74 -10.63 -3.69
C ASP A 14 -28.30 -10.84 -3.21
N LEU A 15 -27.39 -9.88 -3.44
CA LEU A 15 -25.96 -10.00 -3.13
C LEU A 15 -25.53 -9.03 -2.03
N CYS A 16 -24.77 -9.52 -1.05
CA CYS A 16 -24.06 -8.70 -0.07
C CYS A 16 -22.73 -8.22 -0.67
N LEU A 17 -22.57 -6.91 -0.81
CA LEU A 17 -21.35 -6.27 -1.32
C LEU A 17 -20.18 -6.36 -0.32
N GLY A 18 -20.45 -6.55 0.97
CA GLY A 18 -19.40 -6.66 1.99
C GLY A 18 -18.70 -8.01 2.00
N CYS A 19 -19.46 -9.12 2.01
CA CYS A 19 -18.90 -10.47 2.07
C CYS A 19 -18.99 -11.25 0.74
N GLY A 20 -19.59 -10.67 -0.29
CA GLY A 20 -19.72 -11.28 -1.62
C GLY A 20 -20.75 -12.40 -1.73
N ARG A 21 -21.49 -12.70 -0.66
CA ARG A 21 -22.46 -13.79 -0.58
C ARG A 21 -23.85 -13.33 -0.93
N THR A 22 -24.66 -14.24 -1.44
CA THR A 22 -26.10 -14.00 -1.59
C THR A 22 -26.82 -14.04 -0.25
N LEU A 23 -27.95 -13.35 -0.14
CA LEU A 23 -28.79 -13.37 1.07
C LEU A 23 -29.25 -14.80 1.40
N SER A 24 -29.54 -15.59 0.37
CA SER A 24 -29.90 -17.02 0.48
C SER A 24 -28.76 -17.88 1.06
N GLU A 25 -27.51 -17.57 0.72
CA GLU A 25 -26.32 -18.26 1.27
C GLU A 25 -26.04 -17.80 2.71
N ILE A 26 -26.30 -16.52 3.03
CA ILE A 26 -26.13 -15.98 4.39
C ILE A 26 -27.14 -16.61 5.34
N GLY A 27 -28.42 -16.65 4.96
CA GLY A 27 -29.48 -17.21 5.81
C GLY A 27 -29.34 -18.70 6.08
N ARG A 28 -28.75 -19.46 5.15
CA ARG A 28 -28.53 -20.90 5.29
C ARG A 28 -27.18 -21.29 5.88
N TRP A 29 -26.28 -20.34 6.12
CA TRP A 29 -24.90 -20.63 6.50
C TRP A 29 -24.79 -21.54 7.74
N SER A 30 -25.56 -21.25 8.80
CA SER A 30 -25.55 -22.05 10.04
C SER A 30 -26.12 -23.46 9.87
N THR A 31 -26.84 -23.72 8.78
CA THR A 31 -27.46 -25.03 8.47
C THR A 31 -26.69 -25.84 7.42
N MET A 32 -25.68 -25.24 6.79
CA MET A 32 -24.88 -25.88 5.74
C MET A 32 -23.80 -26.78 6.34
N THR A 33 -23.54 -27.89 5.67
CA THR A 33 -22.42 -28.78 6.01
C THR A 33 -21.08 -28.10 5.74
N GLU A 34 -20.01 -28.56 6.38
CA GLU A 34 -18.67 -27.99 6.18
C GLU A 34 -18.24 -28.03 4.71
N ALA A 35 -18.59 -29.11 3.99
CA ALA A 35 -18.33 -29.24 2.55
C ALA A 35 -19.05 -28.15 1.73
N GLU A 36 -20.32 -27.87 2.03
CA GLU A 36 -21.07 -26.78 1.40
C GLU A 36 -20.50 -25.40 1.75
N GLN A 37 -20.07 -25.23 3.00
CA GLN A 37 -19.46 -23.98 3.45
C GLN A 37 -18.15 -23.69 2.72
N LEU A 38 -17.31 -24.71 2.55
CA LEU A 38 -16.05 -24.65 1.81
C LEU A 38 -16.28 -24.38 0.31
N ALA A 39 -17.27 -25.02 -0.30
CA ALA A 39 -17.62 -24.79 -1.70
C ALA A 39 -18.02 -23.32 -1.94
N ILE A 40 -18.78 -22.72 -1.02
CA ILE A 40 -19.13 -21.30 -1.11
C ILE A 40 -17.89 -20.43 -0.92
N MET A 41 -17.04 -20.71 0.07
CA MET A 41 -15.80 -19.93 0.28
C MET A 41 -14.88 -19.97 -0.95
N ALA A 42 -14.72 -21.13 -1.60
CA ALA A 42 -13.96 -21.26 -2.84
C ALA A 42 -14.59 -20.49 -4.02
N THR A 43 -15.92 -20.51 -4.10
CA THR A 43 -16.67 -19.77 -5.13
C THR A 43 -16.54 -18.27 -4.94
N LEU A 44 -16.54 -17.77 -3.71
CA LEU A 44 -16.36 -16.35 -3.42
C LEU A 44 -14.96 -15.85 -3.86
N THR A 45 -13.91 -16.66 -3.70
CA THR A 45 -12.56 -16.33 -4.19
C THR A 45 -12.57 -16.20 -5.70
N THR A 46 -13.28 -17.09 -6.39
CA THR A 46 -13.43 -17.09 -7.85
C THR A 46 -14.26 -15.89 -8.34
N ARG A 47 -15.24 -15.44 -7.56
CA ARG A 47 -16.06 -14.25 -7.84
C ARG A 47 -15.35 -12.93 -7.53
N GLY A 48 -14.09 -12.98 -7.10
CA GLY A 48 -13.29 -11.80 -6.75
C GLY A 48 -13.73 -11.11 -5.45
N LEU A 49 -14.49 -11.80 -4.59
CA LEU A 49 -15.17 -11.20 -3.43
C LEU A 49 -14.96 -11.94 -2.10
N ALA A 50 -14.24 -13.08 -2.07
CA ALA A 50 -13.63 -13.58 -0.82
C ALA A 50 -12.14 -13.30 -0.82
N SER A 51 -11.73 -12.50 0.16
CA SER A 51 -10.36 -12.48 0.61
C SER A 51 -10.16 -13.55 1.68
N PRO A 52 -9.31 -14.58 1.46
CA PRO A 52 -8.74 -15.31 2.58
C PRO A 52 -7.66 -14.45 3.27
N SER A 53 -8.00 -13.94 4.46
CA SER A 53 -7.11 -13.72 5.62
C SER A 53 -5.98 -12.67 5.55
N PRO A 54 -5.54 -12.16 6.73
CA PRO A 54 -4.62 -11.03 6.86
C PRO A 54 -3.18 -11.49 6.59
N VAL A 55 -2.79 -11.49 5.32
CA VAL A 55 -1.40 -11.38 4.89
C VAL A 55 -1.28 -10.36 3.76
N VAL A 56 -1.94 -9.22 3.89
CA VAL A 56 -1.33 -7.99 3.36
C VAL A 56 -0.27 -7.60 4.36
N ALA A 57 0.93 -8.11 4.13
CA ALA A 57 2.10 -7.32 4.44
C ALA A 57 1.99 -6.02 3.63
N VAL A 58 2.20 -4.89 4.32
CA VAL A 58 2.85 -3.67 3.79
C VAL A 58 1.96 -2.90 2.78
N MET A 59 1.46 -1.68 3.03
CA MET A 59 2.14 -0.46 3.48
C MET A 59 1.12 0.58 4.01
N PRO A 60 1.54 1.58 4.82
CA PRO A 60 0.75 2.81 4.96
C PRO A 60 0.53 3.43 3.57
N ALA A 61 -0.67 3.95 3.33
CA ALA A 61 -0.98 4.71 2.13
C ALA A 61 0.09 5.81 1.94
N PRO A 62 0.82 5.86 0.81
CA PRO A 62 1.45 7.10 0.41
C PRO A 62 0.30 8.01 0.00
N ASP A 63 -0.13 8.86 0.92
CA ASP A 63 -0.89 10.05 0.59
C ASP A 63 -0.08 10.80 -0.47
N ASP A 64 -0.61 10.70 -1.69
CA ASP A 64 -0.77 11.81 -2.62
C ASP A 64 0.48 12.39 -3.30
N GLN A 65 0.88 11.67 -4.37
CA GLN A 65 1.50 12.20 -5.60
C GLN A 65 2.90 12.88 -5.48
N PRO A 66 3.77 12.78 -6.50
CA PRO A 66 5.06 13.44 -6.46
C PRO A 66 4.87 14.95 -6.59
N GLN A 67 4.79 15.66 -5.46
CA GLN A 67 5.10 17.09 -5.45
C GLN A 67 6.56 17.22 -5.88
N SER A 68 6.80 17.49 -7.16
CA SER A 68 8.17 17.72 -7.64
C SER A 68 8.48 19.19 -7.45
N THR A 69 9.59 19.49 -6.76
CA THR A 69 10.09 20.87 -6.64
C THR A 69 11.16 21.16 -7.68
N HIS A 70 11.84 20.13 -8.18
CA HIS A 70 12.92 20.23 -9.16
C HIS A 70 13.19 18.87 -9.81
N VAL A 71 14.07 18.87 -10.81
CA VAL A 71 14.52 17.67 -11.51
C VAL A 71 15.81 17.16 -10.88
N CYS A 72 15.92 15.84 -10.68
CA CYS A 72 17.14 15.22 -10.19
C CYS A 72 18.26 15.33 -11.25
N PRO A 73 19.45 15.85 -10.92
CA PRO A 73 20.56 15.95 -11.86
C PRO A 73 21.22 14.59 -12.19
N GLY A 74 20.96 13.55 -11.39
CA GLY A 74 21.52 12.21 -11.60
C GLY A 74 20.75 11.35 -12.59
N CYS A 75 19.41 11.44 -12.62
CA CYS A 75 18.56 10.63 -13.50
C CYS A 75 17.57 11.42 -14.36
N GLY A 76 17.35 12.70 -14.09
CA GLY A 76 16.34 13.51 -14.80
C GLY A 76 14.91 13.31 -14.34
N GLU A 77 14.67 12.51 -13.28
CA GLU A 77 13.34 12.27 -12.74
C GLU A 77 12.91 13.36 -11.73
N PRO A 78 11.60 13.55 -11.51
CA PRO A 78 11.11 14.50 -10.51
C PRO A 78 11.64 14.18 -9.11
N ALA A 79 12.24 15.18 -8.47
CA ALA A 79 12.67 15.13 -7.08
C ALA A 79 11.84 16.08 -6.21
N TYR A 80 11.66 15.70 -4.94
CA TYR A 80 10.97 16.49 -3.94
C TYR A 80 11.96 17.01 -2.89
N CYS A 81 11.78 18.26 -2.47
CA CYS A 81 12.47 18.87 -1.35
C CYS A 81 11.45 19.59 -0.48
N ALA A 82 11.27 19.16 0.76
CA ALA A 82 10.31 19.76 1.68
C ALA A 82 10.62 21.25 1.93
N VAL A 83 11.89 21.62 2.08
CA VAL A 83 12.30 23.02 2.31
C VAL A 83 11.88 23.92 1.15
N SER A 84 12.13 23.48 -0.09
CA SER A 84 11.71 24.21 -1.29
C SER A 84 10.18 24.26 -1.44
N ALA A 85 9.46 23.29 -0.89
CA ALA A 85 8.01 23.28 -0.83
C ALA A 85 7.43 24.11 0.34
N GLY A 86 8.28 24.80 1.12
CA GLY A 86 7.86 25.61 2.28
C GLY A 86 7.55 24.78 3.53
N LYS A 87 7.98 23.53 3.57
CA LYS A 87 7.83 22.58 4.68
C LYS A 87 9.13 22.42 5.45
N GLY A 88 9.06 21.84 6.65
CA GLY A 88 10.25 21.57 7.46
C GLY A 88 11.13 20.48 6.84
N ILE A 89 12.45 20.54 7.04
CA ILE A 89 13.36 19.48 6.55
C ILE A 89 13.01 18.10 7.12
N SER A 90 12.47 18.04 8.34
CA SER A 90 11.99 16.82 9.00
C SER A 90 10.82 16.15 8.29
N GLU A 91 10.11 16.87 7.40
CA GLU A 91 9.06 16.32 6.53
C GLU A 91 9.64 15.76 5.21
N CYS A 92 10.94 15.89 4.97
CA CYS A 92 11.62 15.32 3.82
C CYS A 92 12.24 13.97 4.19
N TRP A 93 12.16 13.01 3.28
CA TRP A 93 12.77 11.68 3.43
C TRP A 93 14.28 11.75 3.73
N CYS A 94 14.98 12.77 3.20
CA CYS A 94 16.42 12.94 3.42
C CYS A 94 16.78 13.26 4.87
N SER A 95 15.84 13.67 5.72
CA SER A 95 16.10 13.95 7.15
C SER A 95 16.42 12.70 7.97
N GLN A 96 16.11 11.51 7.46
CA GLN A 96 16.49 10.23 8.08
C GLN A 96 17.86 9.72 7.61
N LEU A 97 18.50 10.36 6.64
CA LEU A 97 19.79 9.91 6.12
C LEU A 97 20.95 10.33 7.05
N PRO A 98 22.02 9.51 7.12
CA PRO A 98 23.24 9.89 7.82
C PRO A 98 23.84 11.15 7.19
N ALA A 99 24.65 11.87 7.98
CA ALA A 99 25.33 13.08 7.51
C ALA A 99 26.20 12.76 6.29
N LEU A 100 25.74 13.21 5.11
CA LEU A 100 26.46 13.02 3.87
C LEU A 100 27.70 13.91 3.84
N PRO A 101 28.84 13.43 3.32
CA PRO A 101 29.94 14.32 3.00
C PRO A 101 29.38 15.31 1.98
N MET A 102 29.48 16.62 2.28
CA MET A 102 28.87 17.69 1.48
C MET A 102 29.14 17.48 -0.01
N SER A 103 28.13 16.96 -0.71
CA SER A 103 28.19 16.78 -2.15
C SER A 103 28.04 18.15 -2.80
N ASP A 104 28.94 18.47 -3.72
CA ASP A 104 29.03 19.73 -4.48
C ASP A 104 27.84 19.94 -5.46
N ALA A 105 26.71 19.25 -5.22
CA ALA A 105 25.55 19.31 -6.07
C ALA A 105 24.72 20.58 -5.76
N PRO A 106 24.44 21.45 -6.74
CA PRO A 106 23.70 22.69 -6.52
C PRO A 106 22.20 22.46 -6.22
N VAL A 107 21.68 21.23 -6.39
CA VAL A 107 20.28 20.85 -6.14
C VAL A 107 20.20 19.44 -5.52
N CYS A 108 19.10 19.13 -4.84
CA CYS A 108 18.89 17.83 -4.21
C CYS A 108 18.76 16.71 -5.26
N TRP A 109 19.08 15.48 -4.84
CA TRP A 109 18.90 14.27 -5.65
C TRP A 109 17.64 13.53 -5.24
N CYS A 110 17.08 12.70 -6.12
CA CYS A 110 15.95 11.84 -5.76
C CYS A 110 16.38 10.72 -4.78
N GLU A 111 15.40 10.10 -4.11
CA GLU A 111 15.63 9.01 -3.16
C GLU A 111 16.53 7.90 -3.71
N ALA A 112 16.26 7.47 -4.94
CA ALA A 112 17.01 6.40 -5.59
C ALA A 112 18.45 6.80 -5.91
N CYS A 113 18.68 7.98 -6.50
CA CYS A 113 20.02 8.43 -6.88
C CYS A 113 20.88 8.73 -5.65
N LEU A 114 20.30 9.35 -4.62
CA LEU A 114 21.03 9.68 -3.40
C LEU A 114 21.37 8.42 -2.60
N SER A 115 20.45 7.47 -2.46
CA SER A 115 20.74 6.18 -1.81
C SER A 115 21.87 5.42 -2.52
N LYS A 116 21.90 5.47 -3.86
CA LYS A 116 23.01 4.89 -4.65
C LYS A 116 24.33 5.60 -4.42
N ALA A 117 24.32 6.93 -4.27
CA ALA A 117 25.52 7.69 -3.93
C ALA A 117 26.09 7.22 -2.59
N ILE A 118 25.25 7.18 -1.55
CA ILE A 118 25.63 6.80 -0.19
C ILE A 118 26.25 5.40 -0.15
N LEU A 119 25.65 4.45 -0.89
CA LEU A 119 26.16 3.09 -1.01
C LEU A 119 27.50 3.03 -1.73
N ALA A 120 27.76 3.91 -2.69
CA ALA A 120 29.03 3.99 -3.40
C ALA A 120 30.14 4.65 -2.57
N GLU A 121 29.78 5.45 -1.56
CA GLU A 121 30.68 6.24 -0.70
C GLU A 121 31.12 5.50 0.57
N THR A 122 30.65 4.27 0.83
CA THR A 122 31.06 3.52 2.04
C THR A 122 32.39 2.79 1.77
N PRO A 123 33.55 3.27 2.27
CA PRO A 123 34.78 2.52 2.17
C PRO A 123 34.67 1.27 3.05
N VAL A 124 35.11 0.12 2.51
CA VAL A 124 35.29 -1.13 3.27
C VAL A 124 36.34 -0.98 4.36
#